data_AF-A0A8H5M7M2-F1
#
_entry.id   AF-A0A8H5M7M2-F1
#
_cell.length_a   1.000
_cell.length_b   1.000
_cell.length_c   1.000
_cell.angle_alpha   90.00
_cell.angle_beta   90.00
_cell.angle_gamma   90.00
#
_symmetry.space_group_name_H-M   'P 1'
#
loop_
_entity.id
_entity.type
_entity.pdbx_description
1 polymer ?
#
loop_
_entity_poly.entity_id
_entity_poly.type
_entity_poly.pdbx_seq_one_letter_code
_entity_poly.pdbx_strand_id
1 'polypeptide(L)'
;MKLYGKSWEVGSVEAFQDVFVDCLECHYHAYTDAKVLHRDLSENNLMFKRTDDTSDGKVKGILNDWDMASDVEANDEILPSTATHRIGTIPFMAIDLLVVNKRPPPHLYRHDLESFFYILVWAASGYMVIMIYKVLVMRGETLIHYSF
;
A
#
# COMPACT_ATOMS: atom_id res chain seq x y z
N MET A 1 -20.76 -12.63 -0.87
CA MET A 1 -19.55 -11.93 -1.35
C MET A 1 -18.86 -11.29 -0.14
N LYS A 2 -17.52 -11.22 -0.06
CA LYS A 2 -16.87 -10.49 1.04
C LYS A 2 -17.14 -8.99 0.87
N LEU A 3 -17.74 -8.37 1.90
CA LEU A 3 -18.02 -6.93 1.91
C LEU A 3 -16.74 -6.09 2.01
N TYR A 4 -15.73 -6.62 2.72
CA TYR A 4 -14.40 -6.04 2.86
C TYR A 4 -13.34 -7.06 2.46
N GLY A 5 -12.23 -6.59 1.89
CA GLY A 5 -11.10 -7.44 1.51
C GLY A 5 -9.84 -6.64 1.29
N LYS A 6 -8.74 -7.35 1.05
CA LYS A 6 -7.46 -6.73 0.65
C LYS A 6 -7.55 -6.24 -0.79
N SER A 7 -6.82 -5.19 -1.14
CA SER A 7 -6.86 -4.58 -2.47
C SER A 7 -6.64 -5.57 -3.63
N TRP A 8 -5.77 -6.58 -3.49
CA TRP A 8 -5.55 -7.60 -4.52
C TRP A 8 -6.69 -8.63 -4.67
N GLU A 9 -7.63 -8.68 -3.73
CA GLU A 9 -8.83 -9.54 -3.81
C GLU A 9 -9.99 -8.86 -4.58
N VAL A 10 -9.82 -7.62 -5.04
CA VAL A 10 -10.91 -6.79 -5.60
C VAL A 10 -11.44 -7.29 -6.95
N GLY A 11 -10.66 -8.10 -7.66
CA GLY A 11 -11.13 -8.88 -8.81
C GLY A 11 -10.94 -8.26 -10.20
N SER A 12 -10.58 -6.97 -10.30
CA SER A 12 -10.19 -6.33 -11.57
C SER A 12 -9.13 -5.24 -11.36
N VAL A 13 -8.44 -4.88 -12.45
CA VAL A 13 -7.41 -3.82 -12.42
C VAL A 13 -8.07 -2.46 -12.20
N GLU A 14 -9.21 -2.22 -12.83
CA GLU A 14 -9.98 -0.98 -12.72
C GLU A 14 -10.42 -0.77 -11.27
N ALA A 15 -10.96 -1.81 -10.63
CA ALA A 15 -11.39 -1.72 -9.24
C ALA A 15 -10.19 -1.59 -8.28
N PHE A 16 -9.03 -2.16 -8.62
CA PHE A 16 -7.80 -1.93 -7.86
C PHE A 16 -7.32 -0.48 -7.98
N GLN A 17 -7.39 0.12 -9.18
CA GLN A 17 -7.05 1.52 -9.39
C GLN A 17 -7.94 2.45 -8.55
N ASP A 18 -9.25 2.20 -8.54
CA ASP A 18 -10.19 2.96 -7.69
C ASP A 18 -9.81 2.87 -6.21
N VAL A 19 -9.53 1.66 -5.72
CA VAL A 19 -9.11 1.42 -4.32
C VAL A 19 -7.80 2.12 -4.00
N PHE A 20 -6.81 2.04 -4.91
CA PHE A 20 -5.50 2.65 -4.71
C PHE A 20 -5.61 4.18 -4.65
N VAL A 21 -6.39 4.80 -5.55
CA VAL A 21 -6.62 6.25 -5.57
C VAL A 21 -7.36 6.70 -4.32
N ASP A 22 -8.42 6.02 -3.91
CA ASP A 22 -9.15 6.32 -2.66
C ASP A 22 -8.21 6.24 -1.43
N CYS A 23 -7.29 5.25 -1.37
CA CYS A 23 -6.32 5.14 -0.28
C CYS A 23 -5.27 6.26 -0.30
N LEU A 24 -4.79 6.65 -1.49
CA LEU A 24 -3.84 7.75 -1.65
C LEU A 24 -4.49 9.10 -1.28
N GLU A 25 -5.76 9.31 -1.64
CA GLU A 25 -6.54 10.48 -1.25
C GLU A 25 -6.77 10.51 0.28
N CYS A 26 -7.09 9.37 0.88
CA CYS A 26 -7.18 9.24 2.34
C CYS A 26 -5.86 9.62 3.04
N HIS A 27 -4.72 9.14 2.52
CA HIS A 27 -3.39 9.50 3.04
C HIS A 27 -3.08 11.00 2.87
N TYR A 28 -3.43 11.58 1.72
CA TYR A 28 -3.29 13.01 1.48
C TYR A 28 -4.05 13.84 2.52
N HIS A 29 -5.33 13.53 2.76
CA HIS A 29 -6.13 14.22 3.77
C HIS A 29 -5.63 14.01 5.19
N ALA A 30 -5.15 12.80 5.52
CA ALA A 30 -4.53 12.55 6.82
C ALA A 30 -3.31 13.47 7.03
N TYR A 31 -2.51 13.69 6.00
CA TYR A 31 -1.38 14.61 6.07
C TYR A 31 -1.78 16.09 6.07
N THR A 32 -2.63 16.53 5.15
CA THR A 32 -2.94 17.96 4.98
C THR A 32 -3.84 18.50 6.08
N ASP A 33 -4.86 17.72 6.46
CA ASP A 33 -5.96 18.19 7.30
C ASP A 33 -5.75 17.75 8.75
N ALA A 34 -5.27 16.52 8.96
CA ALA A 34 -5.04 15.97 10.30
C ALA A 34 -3.58 16.05 10.77
N LYS A 35 -2.62 16.40 9.89
CA LYS A 35 -1.18 16.46 10.19
C LYS A 35 -0.62 15.13 10.70
N VAL A 36 -1.01 14.02 10.06
CA VAL A 36 -0.59 12.66 10.42
C VAL A 36 0.19 12.00 9.28
N LEU A 37 1.27 11.30 9.63
CA LEU A 37 1.98 10.35 8.75
C LEU A 37 1.63 8.92 9.11
N HIS A 38 1.52 8.04 8.13
CA HIS A 38 1.13 6.64 8.35
C HIS A 38 2.29 5.76 8.78
N ARG A 39 3.46 5.88 8.12
CA ARG A 39 4.74 5.26 8.50
C ARG A 39 4.88 3.73 8.41
N ASP A 40 3.82 3.01 8.07
CA ASP A 40 3.84 1.56 7.91
C ASP A 40 2.92 1.11 6.79
N LEU A 41 3.09 1.72 5.61
CA LEU A 41 2.35 1.36 4.42
C LEU A 41 2.88 0.05 3.83
N SER A 42 1.98 -0.89 3.61
CA SER A 42 2.18 -2.13 2.89
C SER A 42 0.97 -2.44 2.03
N GLU A 43 1.08 -3.43 1.14
CA GLU A 43 -0.05 -3.95 0.39
C GLU A 43 -1.19 -4.35 1.34
N ASN A 44 -0.86 -4.94 2.49
CA ASN A 44 -1.85 -5.37 3.48
C ASN A 44 -2.70 -4.22 4.02
N ASN A 45 -2.25 -2.98 3.94
CA ASN A 45 -2.98 -1.85 4.49
C ASN A 45 -4.02 -1.25 3.55
N LEU A 46 -3.88 -1.51 2.24
CA LEU A 46 -4.84 -1.09 1.24
C LEU A 46 -5.98 -2.12 1.17
N MET A 47 -7.15 -1.71 1.61
CA MET A 47 -8.37 -2.52 1.65
C MET A 47 -9.44 -1.94 0.74
N PHE A 48 -10.42 -2.78 0.36
CA PHE A 48 -11.63 -2.33 -0.30
C PHE A 48 -12.86 -2.63 0.55
N LYS A 49 -13.91 -1.83 0.34
CA LYS A 49 -15.29 -2.12 0.72
C LYS A 49 -16.17 -2.08 -0.52
N ARG A 50 -17.05 -3.06 -0.70
CA ARG A 50 -18.09 -2.99 -1.73
C ARG A 50 -19.28 -2.22 -1.21
N THR A 51 -19.79 -1.30 -2.02
CA THR A 51 -20.95 -0.46 -1.63
C THR A 51 -22.29 -1.14 -1.89
N ASP A 52 -22.27 -2.23 -2.65
CA ASP A 52 -23.41 -3.01 -3.10
C ASP A 52 -23.03 -4.49 -3.23
N ASP A 53 -24.02 -5.38 -3.05
CA ASP A 53 -23.84 -6.83 -3.02
C ASP A 53 -23.69 -7.48 -4.43
N THR A 54 -23.51 -6.66 -5.46
CA THR A 54 -23.35 -7.10 -6.87
C THR A 54 -21.87 -7.27 -7.22
N SER A 55 -21.56 -8.21 -8.13
CA SER A 55 -20.18 -8.44 -8.60
C SER A 55 -19.54 -7.19 -9.25
N ASP A 56 -20.38 -6.35 -9.84
CA ASP A 56 -20.02 -5.12 -10.55
C ASP A 56 -20.15 -3.89 -9.64
N GLY A 57 -20.36 -4.14 -8.35
CA GLY A 57 -20.62 -3.11 -7.38
C GLY A 57 -19.44 -2.15 -7.21
N LYS A 58 -19.76 -0.88 -6.96
CA LYS A 58 -18.75 0.15 -6.73
C LYS A 58 -17.91 -0.23 -5.52
N VAL A 59 -16.61 -0.08 -5.66
CA VAL A 59 -15.64 -0.30 -4.58
C VAL A 59 -15.24 1.04 -3.99
N LYS A 60 -14.90 1.02 -2.70
CA LYS A 60 -14.27 2.13 -2.00
C LYS A 60 -12.99 1.67 -1.32
N GLY A 61 -11.91 2.40 -1.53
CA GLY A 61 -10.64 2.17 -0.85
C GLY A 61 -10.71 2.56 0.62
N ILE A 62 -10.01 1.79 1.44
CA ILE A 62 -9.88 2.00 2.87
C ILE A 62 -8.41 1.80 3.21
N LEU A 63 -7.80 2.81 3.84
CA LEU A 63 -6.45 2.75 4.36
C LEU A 63 -6.47 2.38 5.85
N ASN A 64 -5.93 1.21 6.21
CA ASN A 64 -5.97 0.68 7.58
C ASN A 64 -4.62 0.83 8.31
N ASP A 65 -4.60 0.47 9.61
CA ASP A 65 -3.38 0.24 10.40
C ASP A 65 -2.54 1.51 10.65
N TRP A 66 -3.16 2.44 11.37
CA TRP A 66 -2.55 3.70 11.80
C TRP A 66 -1.80 3.56 13.14
N ASP A 67 -1.54 2.34 13.62
CA ASP A 67 -0.93 2.12 14.94
C ASP A 67 0.51 2.63 15.03
N MET A 68 1.19 2.71 13.89
CA MET A 68 2.56 3.26 13.76
C MET A 68 2.59 4.73 13.32
N ALA A 69 1.42 5.35 13.19
CA ALA A 69 1.29 6.72 12.73
C ALA A 69 1.91 7.72 13.71
N SER A 70 2.25 8.91 13.21
CA SER A 70 2.70 10.00 14.07
C SER A 70 2.27 11.36 13.57
N ASP A 71 2.06 12.27 14.51
CA ASP A 71 1.75 13.66 14.24
C ASP A 71 2.95 14.40 13.63
N VAL A 72 2.64 15.40 12.82
CA VAL A 72 3.56 16.38 12.23
C VAL A 72 3.33 17.71 12.94
N GLU A 73 4.37 18.34 13.48
CA GLU A 73 4.17 19.64 14.14
C GLU A 73 3.83 20.75 13.13
N ALA A 74 3.26 21.85 13.65
CA ALA A 74 2.70 22.94 12.86
C ALA A 74 3.71 23.67 11.94
N ASN A 75 5.00 23.44 12.12
CA ASN A 75 6.11 23.98 11.32
C ASN A 75 6.66 22.98 10.28
N ASP A 76 5.95 21.86 10.05
CA ASP A 76 6.43 20.70 9.28
C ASP A 76 7.73 20.10 9.85
N GLU A 77 8.13 20.45 11.08
CA GLU A 77 9.18 19.74 11.79
C GLU A 77 8.61 18.44 12.31
N ILE A 78 9.24 17.36 11.86
CA ILE A 78 8.87 16.02 12.25
C ILE A 78 9.59 15.75 13.55
N LEU A 79 8.82 15.58 14.62
CA LEU A 79 9.36 15.18 15.92
C LEU A 79 10.33 14.02 15.69
N PRO A 80 11.56 14.09 16.23
CA PRO A 80 12.48 12.98 16.15
C PRO A 80 11.77 11.77 16.75
N SER A 81 11.36 10.85 15.88
CA SER A 81 10.59 9.68 16.27
C SER A 81 11.26 9.05 17.48
N THR A 82 10.49 8.87 18.55
CA THR A 82 10.94 8.15 19.76
C THR A 82 11.26 6.69 19.44
N ALA A 83 10.85 6.22 18.26
CA ALA A 83 11.28 4.96 17.71
C ALA A 83 12.77 4.97 17.38
N THR A 84 13.54 4.36 18.26
CA THR A 84 14.94 3.98 18.04
C THR A 84 15.06 2.74 17.13
N HIS A 85 13.96 2.22 16.60
CA HIS A 85 13.89 0.98 15.84
C HIS A 85 13.32 1.20 14.45
N ARG A 86 13.83 0.42 13.48
CA ARG A 86 13.24 0.29 12.14
C ARG A 86 11.79 -0.16 12.31
N ILE A 87 10.88 0.75 12.08
CA ILE A 87 9.44 0.52 12.02
C ILE A 87 9.06 0.59 10.56
N GLY A 88 8.21 -0.33 10.12
CA GLY A 88 7.72 -0.37 8.75
C GLY A 88 7.96 -1.72 8.08
N THR A 89 7.15 -2.02 7.09
CA THR A 89 7.29 -3.22 6.26
C THR A 89 8.45 -3.07 5.28
N ILE A 90 9.59 -3.72 5.55
CA ILE A 90 10.88 -3.53 4.85
C ILE A 90 10.78 -3.45 3.31
N PRO A 91 10.06 -4.34 2.60
CA PRO A 91 9.91 -4.26 1.14
C PRO A 91 9.29 -2.95 0.61
N PHE A 92 8.48 -2.28 1.43
CA PHE A 92 7.78 -1.04 1.06
C PHE A 92 8.38 0.19 1.76
N MET A 93 9.44 0.02 2.55
CA MET A 93 10.09 1.11 3.26
C MET A 93 10.90 1.96 2.29
N ALA A 94 10.80 3.29 2.43
CA ALA A 94 11.62 4.23 1.66
C ALA A 94 13.13 3.97 1.84
N ILE A 95 13.90 4.12 0.77
CA ILE A 95 15.35 3.81 0.75
C ILE A 95 16.10 4.58 1.84
N ASP A 96 15.75 5.85 2.04
CA ASP A 96 16.39 6.71 3.04
C ASP A 96 16.21 6.22 4.48
N LEU A 97 15.18 5.40 4.74
CA LEU A 97 14.88 4.82 6.05
C LEU A 97 15.60 3.48 6.28
N LEU A 98 16.19 2.88 5.25
CA LEU A 98 16.88 1.57 5.32
C LEU A 98 18.31 1.64 5.91
N VAL A 99 18.75 2.80 6.42
CA VAL A 99 20.12 2.99 6.93
C VAL A 99 20.38 2.13 8.18
N VAL A 100 21.28 1.15 8.07
CA VAL A 100 21.54 0.13 9.11
C VAL A 100 22.46 0.60 10.24
N ASN A 101 23.37 1.54 9.96
CA ASN A 101 24.48 1.89 10.87
C ASN A 101 24.36 3.29 11.49
N LYS A 102 23.21 3.96 11.33
CA LYS A 102 22.94 5.31 11.87
C LYS A 102 21.48 5.40 12.31
N ARG A 103 21.16 6.40 13.13
CA ARG A 103 19.77 6.77 13.39
C ARG A 103 19.11 7.11 12.05
N PRO A 104 17.96 6.51 11.70
CA PRO A 104 17.25 6.84 10.47
C PRO A 104 16.84 8.33 10.50
N PRO A 105 16.77 9.00 9.34
CA PRO A 105 16.26 10.35 9.27
C PRO A 105 14.80 10.40 9.75
N PRO A 106 14.26 11.59 10.07
CA PRO A 106 12.83 11.74 10.31
C PRO A 106 12.02 11.19 9.14
N HIS A 107 10.92 10.51 9.44
CA HIS A 107 10.01 9.97 8.44
C HIS A 107 9.18 11.11 7.86
N LEU A 108 9.28 11.37 6.56
CA LEU A 108 8.64 12.48 5.86
C LEU A 108 7.43 11.99 5.05
N TYR A 109 6.53 12.90 4.67
CA TYR A 109 5.40 12.59 3.77
C TYR A 109 5.83 11.86 2.48
N ARG A 110 6.96 12.28 1.90
CA ARG A 110 7.52 11.62 0.70
C ARG A 110 7.90 10.15 0.92
N HIS A 111 8.21 9.74 2.15
CA HIS A 111 8.57 8.35 2.45
C HIS A 111 7.33 7.45 2.38
N ASP A 112 6.18 7.92 2.86
CA ASP A 112 4.90 7.22 2.67
C ASP A 112 4.52 7.14 1.17
N LEU A 113 4.77 8.20 0.39
CA LEU A 113 4.55 8.18 -1.06
C LEU A 113 5.46 7.17 -1.78
N GLU A 114 6.71 7.01 -1.32
CA GLU A 114 7.64 6.00 -1.82
C GLU A 114 7.11 4.58 -1.53
N SER A 115 6.51 4.37 -0.36
CA SER A 115 5.80 3.11 -0.05
C SER A 115 4.63 2.85 -0.99
N PHE A 116 3.77 3.85 -1.26
CA PHE A 116 2.70 3.72 -2.27
C PHE A 116 3.25 3.33 -3.65
N PHE A 117 4.37 3.91 -4.07
CA PHE A 117 5.04 3.55 -5.31
C PHE A 117 5.48 2.08 -5.30
N TYR A 118 6.11 1.60 -4.23
CA TYR A 118 6.52 0.19 -4.12
C TYR A 118 5.33 -0.77 -4.09
N ILE A 119 4.23 -0.40 -3.44
CA ILE A 119 2.99 -1.19 -3.47
C ILE A 119 2.44 -1.27 -4.90
N LEU A 120 2.47 -0.18 -5.66
CA LEU A 120 2.04 -0.18 -7.06
C LEU A 120 2.93 -1.06 -7.94
N VAL A 121 4.25 -1.02 -7.76
CA VAL A 121 5.20 -1.90 -8.46
C VAL A 121 4.96 -3.37 -8.11
N TRP A 122 4.74 -3.66 -6.82
CA TRP A 122 4.43 -4.99 -6.33
C TRP A 122 3.13 -5.53 -6.95
N ALA A 123 2.08 -4.72 -6.93
CA ALA A 123 0.80 -5.04 -7.53
C ALA A 123 0.96 -5.30 -9.04
N ALA A 124 1.60 -4.39 -9.78
CA ALA A 124 1.84 -4.54 -11.21
C ALA A 124 2.65 -5.79 -11.55
N SER A 125 3.65 -6.13 -10.75
CA SER A 125 4.45 -7.35 -10.91
C SER A 125 3.62 -8.61 -10.63
N GLY A 126 2.80 -8.60 -9.58
CA GLY A 126 1.88 -9.70 -9.26
C GLY A 126 0.78 -9.88 -10.32
N TYR A 127 0.22 -8.79 -10.83
CA TYR A 127 -0.73 -8.79 -11.94
C TYR A 127 -0.09 -9.26 -13.24
N MET A 128 1.16 -8.88 -13.53
CA MET A 128 1.89 -9.36 -14.69
C MET A 128 2.12 -10.86 -14.60
N VAL A 129 2.47 -11.38 -13.43
CA VAL A 129 2.59 -12.82 -13.19
C VAL A 129 1.21 -13.49 -13.40
N ILE A 130 0.14 -13.06 -12.72
CA ILE A 130 -1.20 -13.64 -12.87
C ILE A 130 -1.71 -13.56 -14.33
N MET A 131 -1.45 -12.47 -15.05
CA MET A 131 -1.79 -12.33 -16.46
C MET A 131 -1.00 -13.30 -17.33
N ILE A 132 0.30 -13.47 -17.10
CA ILE A 132 1.12 -14.47 -17.79
C ILE A 132 0.58 -15.88 -17.50
N TYR A 133 0.28 -16.21 -16.25
CA TYR A 133 -0.32 -17.49 -15.87
C TYR A 133 -1.67 -17.70 -16.57
N LYS A 134 -2.57 -16.71 -16.58
CA LYS A 134 -3.85 -16.79 -17.28
C LYS A 134 -3.67 -16.94 -18.80
N VAL A 135 -2.75 -16.20 -19.42
CA VAL A 135 -2.47 -16.30 -20.86
C VAL A 135 -1.89 -17.66 -21.22
N LEU A 136 -0.95 -18.19 -20.43
CA LEU A 136 -0.33 -19.49 -20.66
C LEU A 136 -1.33 -20.63 -20.45
N VAL A 137 -2.15 -20.57 -19.39
CA VAL A 137 -3.26 -21.50 -19.18
C VAL A 137 -4.26 -21.46 -20.34
N MET A 138 -4.64 -20.27 -20.81
CA MET A 138 -5.55 -20.11 -21.97
C MET A 138 -4.94 -20.61 -23.29
N ARG A 139 -3.60 -20.63 -23.40
CA ARG A 139 -2.87 -21.19 -24.54
C ARG A 139 -2.58 -22.70 -24.40
N GLY A 140 -2.94 -23.32 -23.27
CA GLY A 140 -2.62 -24.71 -22.99
C GLY A 140 -1.12 -24.95 -22.75
N GLU A 141 -0.37 -23.90 -22.43
CA GLU A 141 1.08 -23.97 -22.18
C GLU A 141 1.32 -24.20 -20.68
N THR A 142 1.90 -25.35 -20.33
CA THR A 142 2.24 -25.69 -18.94
C THR A 142 3.47 -24.89 -18.51
N LEU A 143 3.34 -24.02 -17.51
CA LEU A 143 4.50 -23.44 -16.84
C LEU A 143 5.18 -24.51 -15.99
N ILE A 144 6.45 -24.74 -16.26
CA ILE A 144 7.37 -25.40 -15.34
C ILE A 144 7.34 -24.62 -14.02
N HIS A 145 6.77 -25.23 -12.99
CA HIS A 145 6.67 -24.66 -11.64
C HIS A 145 8.07 -24.28 -11.14
N TYR A 146 8.33 -22.99 -10.98
CA TYR A 146 9.39 -22.51 -10.10
C TYR A 146 8.75 -22.19 -8.75
N SER A 147 9.02 -23.04 -7.76
CA SER A 147 8.75 -22.75 -6.36
C SER A 147 9.76 -21.71 -5.88
N PHE A 148 9.29 -20.60 -5.31
CA PHE A 148 10.08 -19.78 -4.40
C PHE A 148 9.89 -20.31 -2.98
#